data_AF-A0A7V6M5I6-F1
#
_entry.id   AF-A0A7V6M5I6-F1
#
_cell.length_a   1.000
_cell.length_b   1.000
_cell.length_c   1.000
_cell.angle_alpha   90.00
_cell.angle_beta   90.00
_cell.angle_gamma   90.00
#
_symmetry.space_group_name_H-M   'P 1'
#
loop_
_entity.id
_entity.type
_entity.pdbx_description
1 polymer ?
#
loop_
_entity_poly.entity_id
_entity_poly.type
_entity_poly.pdbx_seq_one_letter_code
_entity_poly.pdbx_strand_id
1 'polypeptide(L)'
;MTNKEYLSQVYHLELKIKQLQLRSEEFERLSNTVTSSNYDGIRVDGTHNQEAPYVKWIVKKSEVDNKIADLKKELERLKVEILQVIEKMENEDYKNLLIMRYLDTQTWEKIAENLYCSTSTAKRWHKNALNILII
;
A
#
# COMPACT_ATOMS: atom_id res chain seq x y z
N MET A 1 -9.70 18.64 -2.78
CA MET A 1 -9.26 17.43 -2.06
C MET A 1 -9.73 17.56 -0.63
N THR A 2 -10.40 16.54 -0.08
CA THR A 2 -10.84 16.61 1.33
C THR A 2 -9.72 16.18 2.27
N ASN A 3 -9.71 16.67 3.50
CA ASN A 3 -8.71 16.29 4.51
C ASN A 3 -8.64 14.78 4.73
N LYS A 4 -9.80 14.13 4.65
CA LYS A 4 -9.91 12.67 4.70
C LYS A 4 -9.24 11.99 3.51
N GLU A 5 -9.46 12.48 2.29
CA GLU A 5 -8.84 11.93 1.08
C GLU A 5 -7.33 12.04 1.13
N TYR A 6 -6.79 13.18 1.60
CA TYR A 6 -5.35 13.37 1.81
C TYR A 6 -4.76 12.32 2.73
N LEU A 7 -5.31 12.20 3.96
CA LEU A 7 -4.80 11.26 4.94
C LEU A 7 -4.97 9.79 4.50
N SER A 8 -6.02 9.48 3.74
CA SER A 8 -6.26 8.13 3.20
C SER A 8 -5.27 7.71 2.11
N GLN A 9 -4.46 8.62 1.54
CA GLN A 9 -3.48 8.28 0.52
C GLN A 9 -2.45 7.25 1.02
N VAL A 10 -2.04 7.32 2.29
CA VAL A 10 -1.12 6.36 2.92
C VAL A 10 -1.67 4.94 2.80
N TYR A 11 -2.92 4.74 3.22
CA TYR A 11 -3.59 3.44 3.15
C TYR A 11 -3.68 2.92 1.70
N HIS A 12 -4.03 3.78 0.74
CA HIS A 12 -4.11 3.37 -0.66
C HIS A 12 -2.75 2.98 -1.22
N LEU A 13 -1.69 3.70 -0.83
CA LEU A 13 -0.33 3.42 -1.26
C LEU A 13 0.20 2.13 -0.64
N GLU A 14 -0.06 1.88 0.65
CA GLU A 14 0.24 0.61 1.32
C GLU A 14 -0.46 -0.57 0.66
N LEU A 15 -1.76 -0.42 0.35
CA LEU A 15 -2.53 -1.46 -0.32
C LEU A 15 -1.95 -1.76 -1.72
N LYS A 16 -1.55 -0.73 -2.46
CA LYS A 16 -0.91 -0.86 -3.77
C LYS A 16 0.43 -1.58 -3.67
N ILE A 17 1.25 -1.24 -2.67
CA ILE A 17 2.53 -1.93 -2.40
C ILE A 17 2.28 -3.41 -2.12
N LYS A 18 1.30 -3.72 -1.25
CA LYS A 18 0.94 -5.11 -0.90
C LYS A 18 0.50 -5.91 -2.13
N GLN A 19 -0.31 -5.32 -3.00
CA GLN A 19 -0.74 -5.97 -4.25
C GLN A 19 0.43 -6.23 -5.21
N LEU A 20 1.38 -5.29 -5.30
CA LEU A 20 2.57 -5.47 -6.12
C LEU A 20 3.50 -6.55 -5.55
N GLN A 21 3.64 -6.64 -4.23
CA GLN A 21 4.39 -7.70 -3.57
C GLN A 21 3.82 -9.09 -3.91
N LEU A 22 2.49 -9.25 -3.78
CA LEU A 22 1.82 -10.50 -4.16
C LEU A 22 2.05 -10.84 -5.65
N ARG A 23 2.09 -9.83 -6.51
CA ARG A 23 2.37 -10.01 -7.94
C ARG A 23 3.83 -10.41 -8.20
N SER A 24 4.78 -9.87 -7.44
CA SER A 24 6.19 -10.27 -7.51
C SER A 24 6.37 -11.74 -7.09
N GLU A 25 5.71 -12.17 -6.01
CA GLU A 25 5.68 -13.57 -5.56
C GLU A 25 5.09 -14.50 -6.64
N GLU A 26 4.03 -14.07 -7.33
CA GLU A 26 3.46 -14.83 -8.44
C GLU A 26 4.43 -14.96 -9.62
N PHE A 27 5.17 -13.89 -9.97
CA PHE A 27 6.18 -13.97 -11.02
C PHE A 27 7.34 -14.88 -10.67
N GLU A 28 7.74 -14.92 -9.40
CA GLU A 28 8.73 -15.87 -8.89
C GLU A 28 8.23 -17.32 -8.98
N ARG A 29 6.96 -17.56 -8.64
CA ARG A 29 6.36 -18.89 -8.83
C ARG A 29 6.38 -19.31 -10.30
N LEU A 30 6.01 -18.39 -11.21
CA LEU A 30 5.98 -18.63 -12.65
C LEU A 30 7.37 -18.84 -13.25
N SER A 31 8.40 -18.15 -12.75
CA SER A 31 9.78 -18.38 -13.19
C SER A 31 10.32 -19.75 -12.76
N ASN A 32 9.85 -20.25 -11.62
CA ASN A 32 10.27 -21.55 -11.07
C ASN A 32 9.42 -22.72 -11.59
N THR A 33 8.31 -22.46 -12.27
CA THR A 33 7.45 -23.50 -12.84
C THR A 33 8.01 -24.00 -14.17
N VAL A 34 8.26 -25.30 -14.27
CA VAL A 34 8.64 -25.94 -15.54
C VAL A 34 7.43 -25.90 -16.48
N THR A 35 7.57 -25.25 -17.64
CA THR A 35 6.57 -25.31 -18.70
C THR A 35 6.46 -26.74 -19.21
N SER A 36 5.31 -27.38 -18.99
CA SER A 36 5.03 -28.71 -19.54
C SER A 36 5.09 -28.65 -21.07
N SER A 37 5.84 -29.55 -21.68
CA SER A 37 5.93 -29.66 -23.14
C SER A 37 4.54 -30.01 -23.70
N ASN A 38 4.04 -29.18 -24.62
CA ASN A 38 2.81 -29.48 -25.33
C ASN A 38 3.12 -30.47 -26.46
N TYR A 39 2.73 -31.74 -26.28
CA TYR A 39 2.97 -32.82 -27.23
C TYR A 39 1.91 -32.94 -28.34
N ASP A 40 0.81 -32.19 -28.25
CA ASP A 40 -0.38 -32.33 -29.11
C ASP A 40 -0.61 -31.10 -30.03
N GLY A 41 0.31 -30.13 -30.00
CA GLY A 41 0.23 -28.90 -30.79
C GLY A 41 0.75 -29.06 -32.22
N ILE A 42 -0.03 -28.60 -33.21
CA ILE A 42 0.38 -28.45 -34.61
C ILE A 42 1.66 -27.61 -34.67
N ARG A 43 2.74 -28.16 -35.25
CA ARG A 43 3.99 -27.43 -35.47
C ARG A 43 3.74 -26.30 -36.47
N VAL A 44 3.68 -25.07 -35.96
CA VAL A 44 3.63 -23.86 -36.78
C VAL A 44 5.05 -23.36 -37.04
N ASP A 45 5.38 -23.15 -38.31
CA ASP A 45 6.65 -22.61 -38.79
C ASP A 45 6.65 -21.09 -38.57
N GLY A 46 6.86 -20.69 -37.32
CA GLY A 46 6.97 -19.28 -36.90
C GLY A 46 8.32 -19.05 -36.25
N THR A 47 8.92 -17.88 -36.49
CA THR A 47 10.19 -17.42 -35.90
C THR A 47 10.22 -17.74 -34.41
N HIS A 48 10.96 -18.79 -34.03
CA HIS A 48 10.98 -19.29 -32.67
C HIS A 48 11.69 -18.28 -31.78
N ASN A 49 11.01 -17.78 -30.76
CA ASN A 49 11.68 -16.98 -29.74
C ASN A 49 12.69 -17.88 -29.03
N GLN A 50 13.99 -17.59 -29.20
CA GLN A 50 15.08 -18.40 -28.64
C GLN A 50 15.24 -18.21 -27.12
N GLU A 51 14.57 -17.22 -26.54
CA GLU A 51 14.60 -16.99 -25.11
C GLU A 51 13.72 -17.99 -24.35
N ALA A 52 14.27 -18.53 -23.26
CA ALA A 52 13.55 -19.46 -22.43
C ALA A 52 12.30 -18.79 -21.79
N PRO A 53 11.14 -19.48 -21.75
CA PRO A 53 9.88 -18.90 -21.27
C PRO A 53 9.90 -18.32 -19.85
N TYR A 54 10.87 -18.71 -19.01
CA TYR A 54 11.04 -18.20 -17.64
C TYR A 54 11.73 -16.83 -17.58
N VAL A 55 12.57 -16.49 -18.56
CA VAL A 55 13.35 -15.22 -18.58
C VAL A 55 12.41 -14.01 -18.52
N LYS A 56 11.29 -14.05 -19.26
CA LYS A 56 10.29 -12.99 -19.25
C LYS A 56 9.70 -12.72 -17.86
N TRP A 57 9.57 -13.76 -17.03
CA TRP A 57 9.01 -13.62 -15.68
C TRP A 57 10.03 -13.04 -14.71
N ILE A 58 11.32 -13.39 -14.88
CA ILE A 58 12.42 -12.80 -14.11
C ILE A 58 12.53 -11.29 -14.39
N VAL A 59 12.48 -10.87 -15.66
CA VAL A 59 12.51 -9.44 -16.02
C VAL A 59 11.32 -8.70 -15.42
N LYS A 60 10.11 -9.22 -15.57
CA LYS A 60 8.89 -8.63 -14.99
C LYS A 60 8.94 -8.55 -13.47
N LYS A 61 9.52 -9.54 -12.80
CA LYS A 61 9.74 -9.51 -11.35
C LYS A 61 10.64 -8.34 -10.98
N SER A 62 11.79 -8.20 -11.65
CA SER A 62 12.72 -7.10 -11.40
C SER A 62 12.09 -5.72 -11.60
N GLU A 63 11.29 -5.53 -12.65
CA GLU A 63 10.54 -4.29 -12.87
C GLU A 63 9.55 -3.98 -11.73
N VAL A 64 8.82 -4.99 -11.28
CA VAL A 64 7.87 -4.84 -10.15
C VAL A 64 8.60 -4.56 -8.85
N ASP A 65 9.72 -5.23 -8.58
CA ASP A 65 10.51 -5.03 -7.37
C ASP A 65 11.10 -3.61 -7.30
N ASN A 66 11.62 -3.10 -8.41
CA ASN A 66 12.08 -1.70 -8.51
C ASN A 66 10.93 -0.73 -8.23
N LYS A 67 9.75 -0.98 -8.82
CA LYS A 67 8.55 -0.16 -8.58
C LYS A 67 8.08 -0.21 -7.12
N ILE A 68 8.16 -1.37 -6.46
CA ILE A 68 7.87 -1.50 -5.03
C ILE A 68 8.85 -0.64 -4.21
N ALA A 69 10.14 -0.67 -4.54
CA ALA A 69 11.16 0.12 -3.84
C ALA A 69 10.89 1.62 -3.96
N ASP A 70 10.50 2.10 -5.13
CA ASP A 70 10.16 3.51 -5.34
C ASP A 70 8.88 3.92 -4.59
N LEU A 71 7.85 3.09 -4.64
CA LEU A 71 6.60 3.34 -3.90
C LEU A 71 6.80 3.32 -2.38
N LYS A 72 7.73 2.50 -1.87
CA LYS A 72 8.08 2.52 -0.43
C LYS A 72 8.72 3.84 -0.01
N LYS A 73 9.62 4.39 -0.83
CA LYS A 73 10.21 5.72 -0.59
C LYS A 73 9.16 6.82 -0.62
N GLU A 74 8.23 6.74 -1.58
CA GLU A 74 7.08 7.66 -1.67
C GLU A 74 6.20 7.55 -0.42
N LEU A 75 5.95 6.33 0.06
CA LEU A 75 5.18 6.07 1.28
C LEU A 75 5.84 6.69 2.51
N GLU A 76 7.15 6.48 2.69
CA GLU A 76 7.90 7.07 3.81
C GLU A 76 7.82 8.60 3.80
N ARG A 77 8.00 9.21 2.62
CA ARG A 77 7.86 10.65 2.45
C ARG A 77 6.47 11.13 2.84
N LEU A 78 5.42 10.48 2.33
CA LEU A 78 4.04 10.84 2.60
C LEU A 78 3.68 10.69 4.08
N LYS A 79 4.18 9.64 4.75
CA LYS A 79 3.99 9.45 6.20
C LYS A 79 4.61 10.60 6.99
N VAL A 80 5.82 11.02 6.65
CA VAL A 80 6.50 12.15 7.31
C VAL A 80 5.74 13.45 7.07
N GLU A 81 5.30 13.70 5.84
CA GLU A 81 4.54 14.91 5.48
C GLU A 81 3.23 14.99 6.27
N ILE A 82 2.48 13.89 6.33
CA ILE A 82 1.23 13.82 7.11
C ILE A 82 1.51 14.01 8.61
N LEU A 83 2.56 13.40 9.13
CA LEU A 83 2.93 13.56 10.54
C LEU A 83 3.21 15.03 10.86
N GLN A 84 3.96 15.73 10.01
CA GLN A 84 4.24 17.17 10.17
C GLN A 84 2.98 18.04 10.11
N VAL A 85 2.00 17.68 9.27
CA VAL A 85 0.71 18.39 9.21
C VAL A 85 -0.10 18.15 10.49
N ILE A 86 -0.11 16.92 10.99
CA ILE A 86 -0.83 16.55 12.23
C ILE A 86 -0.19 17.24 13.45
N GLU A 87 1.14 17.29 13.54
CA GLU A 87 1.87 17.89 14.65
C GLU A 87 1.56 19.37 14.87
N LYS A 88 1.14 20.10 13.83
CA LYS A 88 0.73 21.52 13.92
C LYS A 88 -0.56 21.76 14.71
N MET A 89 -1.36 20.72 14.97
CA MET A 89 -2.57 20.86 15.78
C MET A 89 -2.24 21.13 17.24
N GLU A 90 -3.12 21.81 17.97
CA GLU A 90 -2.92 22.05 19.41
C GLU A 90 -3.35 20.85 20.27
N ASN A 91 -4.41 20.15 19.87
CA ASN A 91 -5.01 19.08 20.67
C ASN A 91 -4.29 17.74 20.46
N GLU A 92 -3.64 17.24 21.51
CA GLU A 92 -2.85 16.01 21.48
C GLU A 92 -3.69 14.74 21.25
N ASP A 93 -4.90 14.66 21.83
CA ASP A 93 -5.80 13.52 21.61
C ASP A 93 -6.21 13.41 20.14
N TYR A 94 -6.40 14.56 19.46
CA TYR A 94 -6.73 14.60 18.05
C TYR A 94 -5.55 14.17 17.18
N LYS A 95 -4.32 14.55 17.55
CA LYS A 95 -3.11 14.07 16.86
C LYS A 95 -3.00 12.57 16.95
N ASN A 96 -3.02 12.04 18.17
CA ASN A 96 -2.90 10.61 18.43
C ASN A 96 -3.98 9.84 17.68
N LEU A 97 -5.23 10.32 17.71
CA LEU A 97 -6.32 9.72 16.97
C LEU A 97 -6.06 9.65 15.46
N LEU A 98 -5.60 10.75 14.85
CA LEU A 98 -5.32 10.77 13.40
C LEU A 98 -4.14 9.87 13.03
N ILE A 99 -3.06 9.88 13.82
CA ILE A 99 -1.89 9.01 13.63
C ILE A 99 -2.33 7.54 13.67
N MET A 100 -3.01 7.14 14.74
CA MET A 100 -3.47 5.76 14.91
C MET A 100 -4.45 5.35 13.81
N ARG A 101 -5.27 6.29 13.32
CA ARG A 101 -6.25 6.00 12.29
C ARG A 101 -5.64 5.84 10.89
N TYR A 102 -4.70 6.71 10.52
CA TYR A 102 -4.23 6.84 9.13
C TYR A 102 -2.81 6.34 8.91
N LEU A 103 -1.92 6.40 9.90
CA LEU A 103 -0.55 5.90 9.81
C LEU A 103 -0.45 4.45 10.33
N ASP A 104 -1.12 4.13 11.44
CA ASP A 104 -1.11 2.77 12.02
C ASP A 104 -2.27 1.89 11.52
N THR A 105 -3.24 2.47 10.80
CA THR A 105 -4.41 1.77 10.25
C THR A 105 -5.26 1.02 11.29
N GLN A 106 -5.31 1.51 12.53
CA GLN A 106 -6.04 0.87 13.62
C GLN A 106 -7.57 0.95 13.46
N THR A 107 -8.26 -0.04 14.04
CA THR A 107 -9.72 -0.06 14.10
C THR A 107 -10.23 0.96 15.13
N TRP A 108 -11.50 1.36 14.99
CA TRP A 108 -12.10 2.32 15.91
C TRP A 108 -12.16 1.82 17.35
N GLU A 109 -12.32 0.50 17.52
CA GLU A 109 -12.35 -0.16 18.82
C GLU A 109 -10.99 -0.03 19.50
N LYS A 110 -9.90 -0.29 18.77
CA LYS A 110 -8.54 -0.19 19.32
C LYS A 110 -8.16 1.25 19.63
N ILE A 111 -8.54 2.19 18.76
CA ILE A 111 -8.33 3.63 18.99
C ILE A 111 -9.07 4.09 20.24
N ALA A 112 -10.33 3.67 20.40
CA ALA A 112 -11.15 4.03 21.54
C ALA A 112 -10.57 3.48 22.85
N GLU A 113 -10.10 2.23 22.84
CA GLU A 113 -9.40 1.60 23.97
C GLU A 113 -8.13 2.37 24.36
N ASN A 114 -7.27 2.67 23.38
CA ASN A 114 -6.01 3.37 23.58
C ASN A 114 -6.20 4.84 24.07
N LEU A 115 -7.30 5.49 23.66
CA LEU A 115 -7.67 6.85 24.10
C LEU A 115 -8.59 6.85 25.34
N TYR A 116 -8.85 5.69 25.95
CA TYR A 116 -9.74 5.53 27.11
C TYR A 116 -11.12 6.18 26.93
N CYS A 117 -11.67 6.11 25.71
CA CYS A 117 -12.95 6.73 25.36
C CYS A 117 -13.90 5.74 24.67
N SER A 118 -15.15 6.15 24.46
CA SER A 118 -16.10 5.36 23.67
C SER A 118 -15.84 5.51 22.17
N THR A 119 -16.15 4.47 21.38
CA THR A 119 -16.02 4.51 19.91
C THR A 119 -16.80 5.66 19.27
N SER A 120 -17.97 6.00 19.82
CA SER A 120 -18.76 7.17 19.41
C SER A 120 -18.04 8.49 19.66
N THR A 121 -17.32 8.61 20.79
CA THR A 121 -16.52 9.79 21.13
C THR A 121 -15.31 9.91 20.21
N ALA A 122 -14.59 8.81 19.97
CA ALA A 122 -13.48 8.78 19.01
C ALA A 122 -13.93 9.23 17.60
N LYS A 123 -15.07 8.74 17.09
CA LYS A 123 -15.63 9.18 15.80
C LYS A 123 -16.02 10.66 15.78
N ARG A 124 -16.53 11.20 16.89
CA ARG A 124 -16.84 12.63 17.00
C ARG A 124 -15.56 13.48 16.99
N TRP A 125 -14.54 13.07 17.76
CA TRP A 125 -13.23 13.71 17.78
C TRP A 125 -12.56 13.66 16.42
N HIS A 126 -12.66 12.55 15.70
CA HIS A 126 -12.20 12.44 14.32
C HIS A 126 -12.81 13.48 13.41
N LYS A 127 -14.14 13.64 13.45
CA LYS A 127 -14.85 14.65 12.64
C LYS A 127 -14.37 16.06 12.98
N ASN A 128 -14.18 16.36 14.27
CA ASN A 128 -13.68 17.66 14.72
C ASN A 128 -12.23 17.89 14.27
N ALA A 129 -11.35 16.90 14.45
CA ALA A 129 -9.97 16.95 14.03
C ALA A 129 -9.85 17.20 12.52
N LEU A 130 -10.65 16.52 11.70
CA LEU A 130 -10.68 16.75 10.26
C LEU A 130 -11.14 18.16 9.88
N ASN A 131 -12.01 18.81 10.66
CA ASN A 131 -12.43 20.18 10.39
C ASN A 131 -11.38 21.22 10.80
N ILE A 132 -10.58 20.92 11.82
CA ILE A 132 -9.52 21.80 12.32
C ILE A 132 -8.26 21.67 11.49
N LEU A 133 -8.00 20.48 10.92
CA LEU A 133 -6.82 20.22 10.11
C LEU A 133 -6.74 21.19 8.93
N ILE A 134 -5.63 21.92 8.82
CA ILE A 134 -5.33 22.80 7.71
C ILE A 134 -4.23 22.13 6.89
N ILE A 135 -4.54 21.81 5.64
CA ILE A 135 -3.63 21.19 4.66
C ILE A 135 -3.19 22.27 3.67
#